data_AF-A0A251X5G0-F1
#
_entry.id   AF-A0A251X5G0-F1
#
_cell.length_a   1.000
_cell.length_b   1.000
_cell.length_c   1.000
_cell.angle_alpha   90.00
_cell.angle_beta   90.00
_cell.angle_gamma   90.00
#
_symmetry.space_group_name_H-M   'P 1'
#
loop_
_entity.id
_entity.type
_entity.pdbx_description
1 polymer ?
#
loop_
_entity_poly.entity_id
_entity_poly.type
_entity_poly.pdbx_seq_one_letter_code
_entity_poly.pdbx_strand_id
1 'polypeptide(L)'
;MMSQRVEDTLEKHINQARMRGEAICAAMEEQLFHLGFAQASDLAKSFSQAHFELSRDPYDGRDSLKGVWSNAKGHEVGSILFYPDGAFYAEYDVVLPHPKKRQWFVEAVTAWGRGDQIKTEARLLPVLG
;
A
#
# COMPACT_ATOMS: atom_id res chain seq x y z
N MET A 1 -29.82 5.25 10.10
CA MET A 1 -29.75 3.78 10.24
C MET A 1 -28.94 3.09 9.14
N MET A 2 -28.93 3.61 7.89
CA MET A 2 -28.08 3.03 6.82
C MET A 2 -26.58 3.38 6.91
N SER A 3 -26.19 4.58 7.34
CA SER A 3 -24.76 4.92 7.54
C SER A 3 -24.06 4.01 8.56
N GLN A 4 -24.71 3.75 9.70
CA GLN A 4 -24.16 2.90 10.76
C GLN A 4 -23.79 1.49 10.27
N ARG A 5 -24.65 0.87 9.44
CA ARG A 5 -24.40 -0.48 8.89
C ARG A 5 -23.21 -0.53 7.93
N VAL A 6 -22.98 0.56 7.18
CA VAL A 6 -21.84 0.64 6.25
C VAL A 6 -20.54 0.80 7.02
N GLU A 7 -20.54 1.67 8.04
CA GLU A 7 -19.40 1.87 8.95
C GLU A 7 -19.03 0.55 9.67
N ASP A 8 -20.00 -0.16 10.25
CA ASP A 8 -19.77 -1.46 10.92
C ASP A 8 -19.16 -2.50 9.95
N THR A 9 -19.61 -2.50 8.70
CA THR A 9 -19.12 -3.43 7.67
C THR A 9 -17.70 -3.08 7.24
N LEU A 10 -17.39 -1.79 7.07
CA LEU A 10 -16.06 -1.31 6.75
C LEU A 10 -15.07 -1.63 7.87
N GLU A 11 -15.41 -1.32 9.11
CA GLU A 11 -14.55 -1.62 10.28
C GLU A 11 -14.24 -3.11 10.38
N LYS A 12 -15.23 -3.97 10.11
CA LYS A 12 -15.02 -5.42 10.07
C LYS A 12 -13.98 -5.81 9.02
N HIS A 13 -14.05 -5.28 7.80
CA HIS A 13 -13.08 -5.58 6.75
C HIS A 13 -11.68 -5.05 7.10
N ILE A 14 -11.58 -3.86 7.67
CA ILE A 14 -10.30 -3.29 8.13
C ILE A 14 -9.68 -4.21 9.20
N ASN A 15 -10.46 -4.64 10.19
CA ASN A 15 -9.98 -5.50 11.26
C ASN A 15 -9.55 -6.88 10.73
N GLN A 16 -10.26 -7.44 9.75
CA GLN A 16 -9.87 -8.69 9.09
C GLN A 16 -8.59 -8.55 8.26
N ALA A 17 -8.37 -7.38 7.64
CA ALA A 17 -7.19 -7.11 6.83
C ALA A 17 -5.96 -6.69 7.64
N ARG A 18 -6.13 -6.24 8.90
CA ARG A 18 -5.10 -5.55 9.69
C ARG A 18 -3.75 -6.25 9.71
N MET A 19 -3.69 -7.50 10.18
CA MET A 19 -2.41 -8.22 10.30
C MET A 19 -1.70 -8.35 8.95
N ARG A 20 -2.45 -8.63 7.88
CA ARG A 20 -1.89 -8.75 6.54
C ARG A 20 -1.48 -7.39 5.98
N GLY A 21 -2.25 -6.34 6.22
CA GLY A 21 -1.91 -4.98 5.84
C GLY A 21 -0.62 -4.50 6.51
N GLU A 22 -0.45 -4.78 7.79
CA GLU A 22 0.79 -4.52 8.52
C GLU A 22 1.98 -5.30 7.95
N ALA A 23 1.79 -6.59 7.63
CA ALA A 23 2.82 -7.41 6.99
C ALA A 23 3.22 -6.88 5.58
N ILE A 24 2.25 -6.38 4.80
CA ILE A 24 2.50 -5.76 3.50
C ILE A 24 3.31 -4.47 3.65
N CYS A 25 2.93 -3.59 4.58
CA CYS A 25 3.70 -2.38 4.89
C CYS A 25 5.14 -2.72 5.30
N ALA A 26 5.32 -3.70 6.19
CA ALA A 26 6.64 -4.13 6.64
C ALA A 26 7.50 -4.70 5.50
N ALA A 27 6.92 -5.49 4.60
CA ALA A 27 7.64 -6.02 3.44
C ALA A 27 8.10 -4.92 2.47
N MET A 28 7.27 -3.89 2.25
CA MET A 28 7.66 -2.73 1.43
C MET A 28 8.77 -1.92 2.10
N GLU A 29 8.71 -1.74 3.42
CA GLU A 29 9.76 -1.08 4.19
C GLU A 29 11.09 -1.85 4.10
N GLU A 30 11.07 -3.18 4.26
CA GLU A 30 12.24 -4.05 4.11
C GLU A 30 12.87 -3.91 2.72
N GLN A 31 12.04 -3.84 1.67
CA GLN A 31 12.52 -3.61 0.30
C GLN A 31 13.24 -2.27 0.15
N LEU A 32 12.71 -1.19 0.75
CA LEU A 32 13.37 0.12 0.76
C LEU A 32 14.68 0.10 1.57
N PHE A 33 14.70 -0.62 2.69
CA PHE A 33 15.91 -0.81 3.49
C PHE A 33 17.02 -1.51 2.67
N HIS A 34 16.69 -2.57 1.93
CA HIS A 34 17.64 -3.26 1.05
C HIS A 34 18.23 -2.34 -0.04
N LEU A 35 17.45 -1.40 -0.57
CA LEU A 35 17.93 -0.37 -1.51
C LEU A 35 18.86 0.66 -0.86
N GLY A 36 18.89 0.75 0.47
CA GLY A 36 19.77 1.62 1.25
C GLY A 36 19.09 2.85 1.84
N PHE A 37 17.76 2.90 1.92
CA PHE A 37 17.08 3.96 2.66
C PHE A 37 17.14 3.66 4.16
N ALA A 38 17.96 4.43 4.90
CA ALA A 38 18.16 4.23 6.34
C ALA A 38 16.94 4.64 7.19
N GLN A 39 16.04 5.47 6.64
CA GLN A 39 14.80 5.95 7.26
C GLN A 39 13.58 5.44 6.47
N ALA A 40 13.58 4.15 6.11
CA ALA A 40 12.51 3.55 5.32
C ALA A 40 11.13 3.65 6.01
N SER A 41 11.10 3.59 7.35
CA SER A 41 9.92 3.79 8.18
C SER A 41 9.26 5.16 8.02
N ASP A 42 10.04 6.19 7.69
CA ASP A 42 9.53 7.55 7.47
C ASP A 42 9.00 7.73 6.05
N LEU A 43 9.39 6.83 5.15
CA LEU A 43 8.94 6.82 3.76
C LEU A 43 7.60 6.09 3.65
N ALA A 44 7.51 4.83 4.10
CA ALA A 44 6.29 4.04 3.97
C ALA A 44 5.34 4.27 5.15
N LYS A 45 4.07 4.57 4.88
CA LYS A 45 3.07 4.71 5.95
C LYS A 45 2.61 3.37 6.49
N SER A 46 2.26 3.39 7.77
CA SER A 46 1.60 2.26 8.43
C SER A 46 0.21 2.01 7.86
N PHE A 47 -0.26 0.77 7.98
CA PHE A 47 -1.60 0.37 7.55
C PHE A 47 -2.71 1.22 8.18
N SER A 48 -2.59 1.53 9.47
CA SER A 48 -3.57 2.34 10.21
C SER A 48 -3.68 3.80 9.75
N GLN A 49 -2.70 4.30 8.98
CA GLN A 49 -2.73 5.67 8.44
C GLN A 49 -3.46 5.76 7.09
N ALA A 50 -3.87 4.64 6.50
CA ALA A 50 -4.68 4.65 5.30
C ALA A 50 -6.13 5.03 5.61
N HIS A 51 -6.74 5.81 4.72
CA HIS A 51 -8.17 6.01 4.69
C HIS A 51 -8.83 4.90 3.88
N PHE A 52 -9.81 4.20 4.46
CA PHE A 52 -10.41 3.01 3.84
C PHE A 52 -11.81 3.25 3.30
N GLU A 53 -12.11 2.56 2.21
CA GLU A 53 -13.45 2.45 1.63
C GLU A 53 -13.70 1.02 1.11
N LEU A 54 -14.97 0.63 1.05
CA LEU A 54 -15.39 -0.56 0.34
C LEU A 54 -15.73 -0.19 -1.10
N SER A 55 -15.13 -0.91 -2.04
CA SER A 55 -15.40 -0.77 -3.47
C SER A 55 -16.06 -2.03 -3.98
N ARG A 56 -17.32 -1.91 -4.40
CA ARG A 56 -18.10 -3.04 -4.89
C ARG A 56 -17.82 -3.29 -6.37
N ASP A 57 -17.40 -4.50 -6.69
CA ASP A 57 -17.21 -4.91 -8.08
C ASP A 57 -18.58 -5.04 -8.79
N PRO A 58 -18.79 -4.39 -9.95
CA PRO A 58 -20.08 -4.42 -10.65
C PRO A 58 -20.37 -5.75 -11.36
N TYR A 59 -19.37 -6.60 -11.57
CA TYR A 59 -19.48 -7.88 -12.27
C TYR A 59 -19.86 -9.03 -11.34
N ASP A 60 -19.21 -9.16 -10.18
CA ASP A 60 -19.49 -10.25 -9.21
C ASP A 60 -20.18 -9.80 -7.92
N GLY A 61 -20.31 -8.49 -7.73
CA GLY A 61 -21.02 -7.90 -6.59
C GLY A 61 -20.30 -8.04 -5.25
N ARG A 62 -19.03 -8.43 -5.23
CA ARG A 62 -18.22 -8.55 -4.01
C ARG A 62 -17.49 -7.25 -3.70
N ASP A 63 -17.25 -7.01 -2.42
CA ASP A 63 -16.59 -5.80 -1.95
C ASP A 63 -15.08 -6.03 -1.80
N SER A 64 -14.29 -5.17 -2.45
CA SER A 64 -12.86 -5.03 -2.19
C SER A 64 -12.64 -3.96 -1.12
N LEU A 65 -11.65 -4.18 -0.25
CA LEU A 65 -11.21 -3.16 0.70
C LEU A 65 -10.09 -2.34 0.07
N LYS A 66 -10.32 -1.05 -0.17
CA LYS A 66 -9.31 -0.12 -0.66
C LYS A 66 -8.89 0.82 0.47
N GLY A 67 -7.58 0.95 0.69
CA GLY A 67 -6.97 1.94 1.56
C GLY A 67 -6.13 2.91 0.73
N VAL A 68 -6.17 4.19 1.07
CA VAL A 68 -5.38 5.25 0.42
C VAL A 68 -4.55 5.99 1.46
N TRP A 69 -3.26 6.16 1.19
CA TRP A 69 -2.40 7.04 1.98
C TRP A 69 -2.29 8.41 1.32
N SER A 70 -2.44 9.47 2.10
CA SER A 70 -2.28 10.84 1.62
C SER A 70 -1.21 11.59 2.39
N ASN A 71 -0.49 12.49 1.74
CA ASN A 71 0.46 13.40 2.40
C ASN A 71 -0.27 14.51 3.18
N ALA A 72 0.49 15.37 3.88
CA ALA A 72 -0.07 16.47 4.68
C ALA A 72 -0.88 17.49 3.87
N LYS A 73 -0.72 17.53 2.54
CA LYS A 73 -1.48 18.39 1.62
C LYS A 73 -2.74 17.69 1.06
N GLY A 74 -2.99 16.45 1.47
CA GLY A 74 -4.13 15.65 0.99
C GLY A 74 -3.93 14.98 -0.37
N HIS A 75 -2.72 15.02 -0.95
CA HIS A 75 -2.47 14.27 -2.19
C HIS A 75 -2.24 12.79 -1.86
N GLU A 76 -2.85 11.89 -2.63
CA GLU A 76 -2.57 10.46 -2.60
C GLU A 76 -1.09 10.21 -2.93
N VAL A 77 -0.46 9.36 -2.12
CA VAL A 77 0.97 8.96 -2.23
C VAL A 77 1.12 7.44 -2.18
N GLY A 78 0.03 6.72 -2.41
CA GLY A 78 0.00 5.27 -2.38
C GLY A 78 -1.38 4.72 -2.03
N SER A 79 -1.56 3.44 -2.31
CA SER A 79 -2.79 2.72 -2.03
C SER A 79 -2.53 1.26 -1.71
N ILE A 80 -3.49 0.63 -1.03
CA ILE A 80 -3.55 -0.80 -0.78
C ILE A 80 -4.94 -1.33 -1.10
N LEU A 81 -5.01 -2.48 -1.75
CA LEU A 81 -6.24 -3.09 -2.21
C LEU A 81 -6.26 -4.56 -1.84
N PHE A 82 -7.31 -4.99 -1.15
CA PHE A 82 -7.59 -6.40 -0.87
C PHE A 82 -8.78 -6.85 -1.70
N TYR A 83 -8.55 -7.86 -2.53
CA TYR A 83 -9.58 -8.47 -3.33
C TYR A 83 -10.32 -9.57 -2.56
N PRO A 84 -11.59 -9.83 -2.88
CA PRO A 84 -12.40 -10.87 -2.23
C PRO A 84 -11.81 -12.28 -2.31
N ASP A 85 -11.00 -12.57 -3.33
CA ASP A 85 -10.37 -13.87 -3.56
C ASP A 85 -9.06 -14.06 -2.77
N GLY A 86 -8.73 -13.10 -1.91
CA GLY A 86 -7.55 -13.10 -1.05
C GLY A 86 -6.28 -12.59 -1.73
N ALA A 87 -6.35 -12.17 -2.99
CA ALA A 87 -5.27 -11.43 -3.63
C ALA A 87 -5.18 -10.01 -3.07
N PHE A 88 -4.02 -9.38 -3.21
CA PHE A 88 -3.84 -7.98 -2.86
C PHE A 88 -2.80 -7.30 -3.76
N TYR A 89 -2.89 -5.98 -3.80
CA TYR A 89 -1.90 -5.09 -4.38
C TYR A 89 -1.70 -3.89 -3.46
N ALA A 90 -0.46 -3.41 -3.34
CA ALA A 90 -0.14 -2.15 -2.70
C ALA A 90 0.94 -1.43 -3.48
N GLU A 91 0.88 -0.11 -3.45
CA GLU A 91 1.90 0.78 -4.00
C GLU A 91 2.09 1.96 -3.05
N TYR A 92 3.32 2.42 -2.94
CA TYR A 92 3.66 3.61 -2.18
C TYR A 92 4.73 4.42 -2.90
N ASP A 93 4.46 5.71 -3.08
CA ASP A 93 5.34 6.66 -3.75
C ASP A 93 6.56 6.96 -2.88
N VAL A 94 7.75 6.73 -3.43
CA VAL A 94 9.03 7.03 -2.78
C VAL A 94 9.56 8.36 -3.30
N VAL A 95 9.63 8.50 -4.63
CA VAL A 95 10.01 9.72 -5.34
C VAL A 95 11.32 10.32 -4.82
N LEU A 96 12.36 9.49 -4.68
CA LEU A 96 13.70 9.90 -4.20
C LEU A 96 14.83 9.33 -5.07
N PRO A 97 15.99 10.02 -5.15
CA PRO A 97 17.19 9.45 -5.75
C PRO A 97 17.59 8.13 -5.08
N HIS A 98 18.07 7.17 -5.88
CA HIS A 98 18.52 5.90 -5.34
C HIS A 98 19.77 6.10 -4.45
N PRO A 99 19.77 5.66 -3.17
CA PRO A 99 20.84 5.95 -2.22
C PRO A 99 22.25 5.48 -2.63
N LYS A 100 22.32 4.38 -3.41
CA LYS A 100 23.57 3.73 -3.81
C LYS A 100 23.87 3.85 -5.30
N LYS A 101 22.91 4.29 -6.13
CA LYS A 101 23.04 4.32 -7.59
C LYS A 101 22.60 5.68 -8.14
N ARG A 102 23.54 6.63 -8.25
CA ARG A 102 23.26 8.04 -8.57
C ARG A 102 22.53 8.30 -9.89
N GLN A 103 22.62 7.37 -10.85
CA GLN A 103 21.93 7.44 -12.14
C GLN A 103 20.48 6.91 -12.10
N TRP A 104 19.98 6.52 -10.92
CA TRP A 104 18.66 5.95 -10.74
C TRP A 104 17.84 6.72 -9.71
N PHE A 105 16.54 6.74 -9.95
CA PHE A 105 15.51 7.31 -9.11
C PHE A 105 14.55 6.20 -8.70
N VAL A 106 14.13 6.17 -7.45
CA VAL A 106 13.13 5.23 -6.94
C VAL A 106 11.79 5.96 -6.99
N GLU A 107 10.95 5.58 -7.96
CA GLU A 107 9.62 6.18 -8.13
C GLU A 107 8.68 5.70 -7.01
N ALA A 108 8.55 4.39 -6.88
CA ALA A 108 7.62 3.76 -5.96
C ALA A 108 8.14 2.40 -5.48
N VAL A 109 7.56 1.90 -4.40
CA VAL A 109 7.64 0.50 -3.99
C VAL A 109 6.25 -0.12 -4.13
N THR A 110 6.20 -1.35 -4.62
CA THR A 110 4.97 -2.10 -4.83
C THR A 110 5.04 -3.42 -4.08
N ALA A 111 3.88 -3.91 -3.66
CA ALA A 111 3.71 -5.24 -3.10
C ALA A 111 2.49 -5.92 -3.72
N TRP A 112 2.58 -7.23 -3.97
CA TRP A 112 1.44 -8.00 -4.46
C TRP A 112 1.55 -9.45 -4.02
N GLY A 113 0.42 -10.13 -4.05
CA GLY A 113 0.38 -11.54 -3.69
C GLY A 113 -1.01 -12.05 -3.35
N ARG A 114 -1.04 -13.16 -2.61
CA ARG A 114 -2.26 -13.83 -2.15
C ARG A 114 -2.01 -14.52 -0.81
N GLY A 115 -2.95 -14.36 0.12
CA GLY A 115 -2.79 -14.91 1.47
C GLY A 115 -1.55 -14.34 2.15
N ASP A 116 -0.65 -15.23 2.59
CA ASP A 116 0.59 -14.87 3.29
C ASP A 116 1.81 -14.73 2.35
N GLN A 117 1.63 -14.98 1.04
CA GLN A 117 2.71 -14.81 0.08
C GLN A 117 2.76 -13.34 -0.36
N ILE A 118 3.82 -12.64 0.05
CA ILE A 118 4.06 -11.24 -0.28
C ILE A 118 5.29 -11.14 -1.15
N LYS A 119 5.14 -10.54 -2.34
CA LYS A 119 6.25 -10.13 -3.20
C LYS A 119 6.34 -8.62 -3.20
N THR A 120 7.55 -8.10 -3.29
CA THR A 120 7.82 -6.66 -3.36
C THR A 120 8.77 -6.34 -4.50
N GLU A 121 8.58 -5.16 -5.08
CA GLU A 121 9.47 -4.63 -6.11
C GLU A 121 9.52 -3.11 -6.02
N ALA A 122 10.71 -2.55 -6.20
CA ALA A 122 10.87 -1.11 -6.34
C ALA A 122 10.92 -0.74 -7.82
N ARG A 123 10.14 0.26 -8.19
CA ARG A 123 10.14 0.80 -9.54
C ARG A 123 11.24 1.84 -9.66
N LEU A 124 12.20 1.54 -10.53
CA LEU A 124 13.36 2.38 -10.76
C LEU A 124 13.25 3.09 -12.12
N LEU A 125 13.52 4.39 -12.12
CA LEU A 125 13.64 5.20 -13.32
C LEU A 125 15.09 5.65 -13.50
N PRO A 126 15.64 5.64 -14.73
CA PRO A 126 16.91 6.29 -14.98
C PRO A 126 16.75 7.80 -14.82
N VAL A 127 17.71 8.46 -14.16
CA VAL A 127 17.78 9.93 -14.15
C VAL A 127 18.24 10.36 -15.55
N LEU A 128 17.43 11.17 -16.23
CA LEU A 128 17.86 11.82 -17.47
C LEU A 128 18.96 12.82 -17.10
N GLY A 129 20.16 12.59 -17.63
CA GLY A 129 21.32 13.47 -17.50
C GLY A 129 21.22 14.69 -18.40
#